data_AF-F9WIH0-F1
#
_entry.id   AF-F9WIH0-F1
#
_cell.length_a   1.000
_cell.length_b   1.000
_cell.length_c   1.000
_cell.angle_alpha   90.00
_cell.angle_beta   90.00
_cell.angle_gamma   90.00
#
_symmetry.space_group_name_H-M   'P 1'
#
loop_
_entity.id
_entity.type
_entity.pdbx_description
1 polymer ?
#
loop_
_entity_poly.entity_id
_entity_poly.type
_entity_poly.pdbx_seq_one_letter_code
_entity_poly.pdbx_strand_id
1 'polypeptide(L)'
;MNPKPLLLAVFACLCGIAAAVNGEKQPRLVPSKNVTINYLSSGGSAKGKASHDVEDVLPVDGVGQLMGATAATLIITFASALGFAFAMYWWYVASDIKITPGKGNVMRNAHLTDEVMRNVYVISKRVSDGATAFLFAEYRYMGVFMLGFGALLYFLLGVAMSSPQGNGKDSHVSSVQAPWVNAAFSLLAFLIGALTSVCAGWIGMRIAVYTNSRTAVMATVGSSGSDDDVLVSGSQSQGYALAFQTAFRGGITMGFALTSIGLFALFCTVKVMQAYFGELPENMPELFECVAAFGLGGSSVACFGRVGGGIYTKAADVGADLVGKVEKNIPEDDARNPGVIADCIGDNVGDIAGMGSDLFGSFGEATCAALVIAASSAELTADFTSMMYPLLITAGGIFVCIGTALLAATNSGVRWAEDIEPTLKHQLLVSTIGATIVLVFITAYSLPYSFTVGGLETTKWHALVCVLCGLWSGLLIGYSTEYFTSNSYRPVQEIAESCETGAATNIIYGLSLGYISVLPPILAMALTIYLSYHCAGLYGYALAALGILSTMSIALTIDAYGPISDNAGGIAEMAHMGHEIREITDALDAAGNTTAAIGKGFAIGSAAFVALALYGAYVS
;
A
#
# COMPACT_ATOMS: atom_id res chain seq x y z
N MET A 1 0.84 -4.01 -27.74
CA MET A 1 2.03 -3.17 -28.07
C MET A 1 3.24 -3.71 -27.31
N ASN A 2 4.43 -3.69 -27.93
CA ASN A 2 5.69 -4.21 -27.35
C ASN A 2 6.05 -3.41 -26.08
N PRO A 3 6.33 -4.00 -24.90
CA PRO A 3 6.57 -3.28 -23.63
C PRO A 3 7.95 -2.60 -23.53
N LYS A 4 8.81 -2.80 -24.53
CA LYS A 4 10.15 -2.18 -24.61
C LYS A 4 10.21 -0.64 -24.45
N PRO A 5 9.27 0.18 -24.98
CA PRO A 5 9.33 1.63 -24.79
C PRO A 5 8.97 2.06 -23.36
N LEU A 6 8.18 1.27 -22.62
CA LEU A 6 7.84 1.57 -21.22
C LEU A 6 9.00 1.19 -20.29
N LEU A 7 9.66 0.05 -20.53
CA LEU A 7 10.91 -0.30 -19.84
C LEU A 7 12.03 0.71 -20.16
N LEU A 8 12.13 1.17 -21.42
CA LEU A 8 13.04 2.27 -21.79
C LEU A 8 12.65 3.57 -21.10
N ALA A 9 11.36 3.86 -20.90
CA ALA A 9 10.91 5.04 -20.20
C ALA A 9 11.26 4.99 -18.70
N VAL A 10 11.13 3.83 -18.04
CA VAL A 10 11.59 3.63 -16.65
C VAL A 10 13.11 3.77 -16.53
N PHE A 11 13.87 3.15 -17.44
CA PHE A 11 15.34 3.28 -17.46
C PHE A 11 15.79 4.71 -17.79
N ALA A 12 15.13 5.38 -18.74
CA ALA A 12 15.35 6.77 -19.08
C ALA A 12 14.91 7.71 -17.95
N CYS A 13 13.95 7.33 -17.11
CA CYS A 13 13.54 8.07 -15.93
C CYS A 13 14.57 7.91 -14.80
N LEU A 14 15.12 6.71 -14.59
CA LEU A 14 16.27 6.49 -13.67
C LEU A 14 17.50 7.31 -14.12
N CYS A 15 17.77 7.35 -15.42
CA CYS A 15 18.80 8.22 -15.99
C CYS A 15 18.42 9.71 -15.97
N GLY A 16 17.13 10.04 -16.07
CA GLY A 16 16.60 11.40 -16.03
C GLY A 16 16.66 12.02 -14.64
N ILE A 17 16.44 11.21 -13.59
CA ILE A 17 16.70 11.58 -12.19
C ILE A 17 18.19 11.91 -12.01
N ALA A 18 19.10 11.10 -12.58
CA ALA A 18 20.53 11.41 -12.57
C ALA A 18 20.91 12.67 -13.38
N ALA A 19 20.14 13.01 -14.44
CA ALA A 19 20.39 14.16 -15.29
C ALA A 19 19.82 15.48 -14.72
N ALA A 20 18.63 15.45 -14.11
CA ALA A 20 18.00 16.62 -13.49
C ALA A 20 18.81 17.17 -12.30
N VAL A 21 19.56 16.30 -11.61
CA VAL A 21 20.45 16.64 -10.49
C VAL A 21 21.70 17.44 -10.93
N ASN A 22 22.12 17.35 -12.20
CA ASN A 22 23.30 18.06 -12.71
C ASN A 22 23.00 19.46 -13.28
N GLY A 23 21.74 19.91 -13.27
CA GLY A 23 21.28 21.06 -14.05
C GLY A 23 21.28 22.43 -13.36
N GLU A 24 21.39 22.53 -12.03
CA GLU A 24 21.24 23.83 -11.33
C GLU A 24 22.53 24.30 -10.65
N LYS A 25 23.33 25.09 -11.39
CA LYS A 25 24.32 25.98 -10.78
C LYS A 25 23.65 27.32 -10.47
N GLN A 26 23.34 27.58 -9.19
CA GLN A 26 22.99 28.94 -8.75
C GLN A 26 24.26 29.81 -8.55
N PRO A 27 24.17 31.14 -8.78
CA PRO A 27 25.32 32.03 -8.69
C PRO A 27 25.76 32.29 -7.24
N ARG A 28 27.07 32.20 -7.00
CA ARG A 28 27.72 32.49 -5.70
C ARG A 28 27.49 33.95 -5.28
N LEU A 29 26.83 34.16 -4.14
CA LEU A 29 26.88 35.42 -3.40
C LEU A 29 28.21 35.52 -2.65
N VAL A 30 28.98 36.57 -2.96
CA VAL A 30 30.23 36.93 -2.27
C VAL A 30 29.89 37.74 -1.02
N PRO A 31 30.35 37.39 0.20
CA PRO A 31 30.13 38.22 1.37
C PRO A 31 31.13 39.38 1.39
N SER A 32 30.62 40.61 1.53
CA SER A 32 31.43 41.82 1.73
C SER A 32 32.01 41.88 3.15
N LYS A 33 33.26 42.32 3.23
CA LYS A 33 34.10 42.45 4.43
C LYS A 33 33.53 43.39 5.52
N ASN A 34 33.97 43.08 6.75
CA ASN A 34 34.20 43.93 7.93
C ASN A 34 33.02 44.25 8.86
N VAL A 35 32.96 43.52 9.99
CA VAL A 35 32.63 44.10 11.31
C VAL A 35 33.63 43.57 12.34
N THR A 36 34.38 44.48 12.95
CA THR A 36 35.34 44.23 14.02
C THR A 36 34.60 44.17 15.36
N ILE A 37 34.75 43.09 16.12
CA ILE A 37 34.32 43.02 17.52
C ILE A 37 35.57 42.94 18.40
N ASN A 38 35.81 43.99 19.17
CA ASN A 38 36.85 44.07 20.18
C ASN A 38 36.42 43.30 21.44
N TYR A 39 37.21 42.32 21.88
CA TYR A 39 37.14 41.80 23.25
C TYR A 39 38.25 42.41 24.10
N LEU A 40 37.82 42.95 25.25
CA LEU A 40 38.64 43.55 26.30
C LEU A 40 39.54 42.50 26.98
N SER A 41 40.76 42.95 27.24
CA SER A 41 41.84 42.30 27.98
C SER A 41 41.51 42.08 29.46
N SER A 42 41.87 40.91 29.99
CA SER A 42 42.37 40.78 31.37
C SER A 42 43.25 39.53 31.56
N GLY A 43 44.56 39.77 31.68
CA GLY A 43 45.48 39.17 32.67
C GLY A 43 45.72 37.65 32.72
N GLY A 44 46.97 37.22 32.49
CA GLY A 44 47.48 35.96 33.03
C GLY A 44 48.65 35.35 32.27
N SER A 45 49.87 35.57 32.76
CA SER A 45 51.13 35.03 32.23
C SER A 45 51.34 33.55 32.61
N ALA A 46 51.61 32.66 31.65
CA ALA A 46 52.51 31.52 31.83
C ALA A 46 52.98 30.94 30.49
N LYS A 47 54.31 30.72 30.39
CA LYS A 47 55.04 30.15 29.25
C LYS A 47 54.73 28.67 29.05
N GLY A 48 54.58 28.24 27.79
CA GLY A 48 54.68 26.84 27.37
C GLY A 48 54.90 26.73 25.86
N LYS A 49 56.09 26.27 25.45
CA LYS A 49 56.45 26.00 24.06
C LYS A 49 55.72 24.75 23.56
N ALA A 50 55.09 24.82 22.38
CA ALA A 50 54.97 23.70 21.45
C ALA A 50 54.76 24.26 20.03
N SER A 51 55.56 23.75 19.09
CA SER A 51 55.59 24.08 17.67
C SER A 51 54.27 23.69 16.98
N HIS A 52 53.64 24.65 16.29
CA HIS A 52 52.58 24.40 15.33
C HIS A 52 53.23 24.15 13.96
N ASP A 53 53.29 22.89 13.55
CA ASP A 53 53.29 22.54 12.13
C ASP A 53 51.85 22.65 11.64
N VAL A 54 51.66 23.49 10.63
CA VAL A 54 50.39 23.67 9.92
C VAL A 54 50.25 22.49 8.97
N GLU A 55 49.51 21.47 9.36
CA GLU A 55 48.94 20.52 8.39
C GLU A 55 47.75 21.21 7.73
N ASP A 56 47.91 21.49 6.44
CA ASP A 56 46.84 21.85 5.52
C ASP A 56 45.76 20.76 5.56
N VAL A 57 44.68 21.01 6.29
CA VAL A 57 43.45 20.23 6.18
C VAL A 57 42.84 20.54 4.82
N LEU A 58 43.10 19.65 3.86
CA LEU A 58 42.39 19.58 2.59
C LEU A 58 40.87 19.67 2.86
N PRO A 59 40.12 20.50 2.11
CA PRO A 59 38.67 20.50 2.24
C PRO A 59 38.17 19.11 1.83
N VAL A 60 37.40 18.46 2.70
CA VAL A 60 36.65 17.26 2.36
C VAL A 60 35.53 17.70 1.42
N ASP A 61 35.85 17.78 0.13
CA ASP A 61 34.92 17.95 -0.96
C ASP A 61 34.01 16.71 -1.01
N GLY A 62 32.81 16.83 -0.45
CA GLY A 62 31.84 15.73 -0.44
C GLY A 62 30.47 16.04 0.14
N VAL A 63 30.05 17.32 0.19
CA VAL A 63 28.64 17.63 0.46
C VAL A 63 27.88 17.37 -0.84
N GLY A 64 27.40 16.14 -1.03
CA GLY A 64 26.45 15.83 -2.09
C GLY A 64 25.26 16.79 -1.97
N GLN A 65 25.06 17.61 -2.99
CA GLN A 65 24.01 18.62 -3.01
C GLN A 65 22.65 17.91 -2.89
N LEU A 66 21.83 18.30 -1.91
CA LEU A 66 20.47 17.80 -1.75
C LEU A 66 19.68 18.08 -3.03
N MET A 67 18.77 17.17 -3.35
CA MET A 67 17.83 17.38 -4.44
C MET A 67 16.96 18.62 -4.14
N GLY A 68 16.85 19.53 -5.11
CA GLY A 68 16.07 20.75 -4.92
C GLY A 68 14.57 20.49 -4.72
N ALA A 69 13.88 21.39 -4.01
CA ALA A 69 12.46 21.28 -3.68
C ALA A 69 11.55 21.11 -4.92
N THR A 70 11.91 21.75 -6.03
CA THR A 70 11.22 21.60 -7.32
C THR A 70 11.33 20.17 -7.84
N ALA A 71 12.52 19.57 -7.77
CA ALA A 71 12.73 18.19 -8.20
C ALA A 71 11.98 17.21 -7.30
N ALA A 72 11.98 17.40 -5.97
CA ALA A 72 11.18 16.59 -5.05
C ALA A 72 9.68 16.65 -5.37
N THR A 73 9.16 17.86 -5.59
CA THR A 73 7.76 18.10 -5.97
C THR A 73 7.41 17.41 -7.30
N LEU A 74 8.30 17.52 -8.30
CA LEU A 74 8.11 16.88 -9.59
C LEU A 74 8.13 15.36 -9.47
N ILE A 75 9.02 14.78 -8.67
CA ILE A 75 9.07 13.32 -8.47
C ILE A 75 7.76 12.81 -7.84
N ILE A 76 7.26 13.47 -6.79
CA ILE A 76 6.04 13.04 -6.10
C ILE A 76 4.81 13.17 -7.02
N THR A 77 4.66 14.31 -7.69
CA THR A 77 3.52 14.56 -8.59
C THR A 77 3.58 13.73 -9.86
N PHE A 78 4.77 13.51 -10.42
CA PHE A 78 4.95 12.65 -11.59
C PHE A 78 4.75 11.18 -11.24
N ALA A 79 5.27 10.69 -10.12
CA ALA A 79 5.08 9.31 -9.68
C ALA A 79 3.59 8.98 -9.49
N SER A 80 2.86 9.87 -8.81
CA SER A 80 1.40 9.70 -8.63
C SER A 80 0.63 9.78 -9.94
N ALA A 81 0.93 10.74 -10.82
CA ALA A 81 0.27 10.84 -12.13
C ALA A 81 0.58 9.62 -13.02
N LEU A 82 1.84 9.17 -13.05
CA LEU A 82 2.28 8.01 -13.84
C LEU A 82 1.67 6.71 -13.29
N GLY A 83 1.69 6.51 -11.98
CA GLY A 83 1.08 5.34 -11.34
C GLY A 83 -0.42 5.26 -11.61
N PHE A 84 -1.14 6.38 -11.53
CA PHE A 84 -2.56 6.44 -11.88
C PHE A 84 -2.80 6.18 -13.37
N ALA A 85 -2.00 6.78 -14.26
CA ALA A 85 -2.09 6.50 -15.70
C ALA A 85 -1.80 5.03 -16.03
N PHE A 86 -0.85 4.41 -15.32
CA PHE A 86 -0.52 2.99 -15.45
C PHE A 86 -1.69 2.10 -15.02
N ALA A 87 -2.36 2.43 -13.91
CA ALA A 87 -3.59 1.76 -13.48
C ALA A 87 -4.69 1.85 -14.56
N MET A 88 -4.95 3.06 -15.06
CA MET A 88 -5.99 3.28 -16.08
C MET A 88 -5.67 2.59 -17.40
N TYR A 89 -4.39 2.46 -17.77
CA TYR A 89 -3.97 1.68 -18.92
C TYR A 89 -4.37 0.21 -18.79
N TRP A 90 -4.14 -0.42 -17.63
CA TRP A 90 -4.51 -1.82 -17.43
C TRP A 90 -6.02 -2.05 -17.34
N TRP A 91 -6.76 -1.10 -16.78
CA TRP A 91 -8.22 -1.08 -16.89
C TRP A 91 -8.69 -1.02 -18.34
N TYR A 92 -8.07 -0.16 -19.17
CA TYR A 92 -8.36 -0.08 -20.60
C TYR A 92 -8.03 -1.40 -21.32
N VAL A 93 -6.90 -2.03 -21.04
CA VAL A 93 -6.55 -3.34 -21.61
C VAL A 93 -7.56 -4.42 -21.20
N ALA A 94 -8.04 -4.42 -19.96
CA ALA A 94 -9.11 -5.34 -19.54
C ALA A 94 -10.43 -5.07 -20.28
N SER A 95 -10.66 -3.84 -20.77
CA SER A 95 -11.85 -3.49 -21.55
C SER A 95 -11.93 -4.14 -22.92
N ASP A 96 -10.82 -4.63 -23.46
CA ASP A 96 -10.80 -5.39 -24.71
C ASP A 96 -11.55 -6.72 -24.59
N ILE A 97 -11.68 -7.24 -23.37
CA ILE A 97 -12.47 -8.43 -23.05
C ILE A 97 -13.94 -8.03 -22.98
N LYS A 98 -14.72 -8.38 -24.02
CA LYS A 98 -16.14 -8.04 -24.16
C LYS A 98 -17.03 -9.12 -23.58
N ILE A 99 -17.91 -8.74 -22.64
CA ILE A 99 -18.88 -9.63 -21.97
C ILE A 99 -20.34 -9.27 -22.33
N THR A 100 -20.57 -8.12 -22.95
CA THR A 100 -21.93 -7.62 -23.24
C THR A 100 -22.62 -8.44 -24.34
N PRO A 101 -23.86 -8.90 -24.14
CA PRO A 101 -24.63 -9.62 -25.17
C PRO A 101 -24.96 -8.69 -26.36
N GLY A 102 -24.52 -9.02 -27.58
CA GLY A 102 -24.81 -8.24 -28.78
C GLY A 102 -23.96 -8.60 -30.00
N LYS A 103 -24.31 -8.04 -31.17
CA LYS A 103 -23.57 -8.24 -32.44
C LYS A 103 -22.20 -7.56 -32.39
N GLY A 104 -21.23 -8.26 -31.83
CA GLY A 104 -19.80 -7.93 -31.78
C GLY A 104 -19.02 -9.18 -31.38
N ASN A 105 -17.69 -9.18 -31.59
CA ASN A 105 -16.80 -10.33 -31.34
C ASN A 105 -16.76 -10.73 -29.85
N VAL A 106 -17.81 -11.41 -29.37
CA VAL A 106 -17.79 -12.12 -28.09
C VAL A 106 -17.00 -13.42 -28.32
N MET A 107 -16.04 -13.72 -27.44
CA MET A 107 -15.31 -14.99 -27.52
C MET A 107 -16.30 -16.14 -27.42
N ARG A 108 -16.18 -17.10 -28.34
CA ARG A 108 -17.04 -18.28 -28.42
C ARG A 108 -16.16 -19.52 -28.44
N ASN A 109 -16.49 -20.48 -27.58
CA ASN A 109 -15.87 -21.80 -27.53
C ASN A 109 -16.90 -22.80 -26.96
N ALA A 110 -16.50 -24.05 -26.78
CA ALA A 110 -17.37 -25.11 -26.25
C ALA A 110 -18.02 -24.76 -24.89
N HIS A 111 -17.36 -23.91 -24.09
CA HIS A 111 -17.76 -23.51 -22.74
C HIS A 111 -18.46 -22.15 -22.68
N LEU A 112 -18.46 -21.39 -23.79
CA LEU A 112 -19.04 -20.05 -23.90
C LEU A 112 -20.09 -20.01 -25.02
N THR A 113 -21.21 -20.67 -24.78
CA THR A 113 -22.39 -20.53 -25.65
C THR A 113 -23.03 -19.14 -25.47
N ASP A 114 -23.89 -18.72 -26.40
CA ASP A 114 -24.61 -17.45 -26.30
C ASP A 114 -25.51 -17.40 -25.04
N GLU A 115 -25.95 -18.54 -24.53
CA GLU A 115 -26.70 -18.67 -23.28
C GLU A 115 -25.80 -18.51 -22.05
N VAL A 116 -24.67 -19.22 -22.01
CA VAL A 116 -23.68 -19.10 -20.93
C VAL A 116 -23.15 -17.67 -20.82
N MET A 117 -22.80 -17.04 -21.95
CA MET A 117 -22.38 -15.63 -21.97
C MET A 117 -23.46 -14.67 -21.46
N ARG A 118 -24.74 -14.96 -21.75
CA ARG A 118 -25.86 -14.20 -21.18
C ARG A 118 -25.94 -14.37 -19.67
N ASN A 119 -25.75 -15.59 -19.16
CA ASN A 119 -25.76 -15.88 -17.73
C ASN A 119 -24.59 -15.16 -17.04
N VAL A 120 -23.36 -15.25 -17.56
CA VAL A 120 -22.18 -14.51 -17.06
C VAL A 120 -22.48 -13.02 -16.96
N TYR A 121 -23.07 -12.42 -18.00
CA TYR A 121 -23.45 -11.00 -17.98
C TYR A 121 -24.49 -10.68 -16.90
N VAL A 122 -25.54 -11.51 -16.78
CA VAL A 122 -26.60 -11.30 -15.78
C VAL A 122 -26.04 -11.42 -14.37
N ILE A 123 -25.26 -12.46 -14.07
CA ILE A 123 -24.63 -12.71 -12.78
C ILE A 123 -23.71 -11.54 -12.41
N SER A 124 -22.77 -11.18 -13.30
CA SER A 124 -21.84 -10.06 -13.07
C SER A 124 -22.58 -8.75 -12.81
N LYS A 125 -23.68 -8.50 -13.52
CA LYS A 125 -24.52 -7.31 -13.27
C LYS A 125 -25.20 -7.35 -11.90
N ARG A 126 -25.71 -8.50 -11.46
CA ARG A 126 -26.31 -8.66 -10.12
C ARG A 126 -25.30 -8.42 -9.02
N VAL A 127 -24.11 -8.99 -9.14
CA VAL A 127 -23.00 -8.76 -8.20
C VAL A 127 -22.61 -7.27 -8.19
N SER A 128 -22.51 -6.63 -9.36
CA SER A 128 -22.18 -5.20 -9.47
C SER A 128 -23.21 -4.28 -8.85
N ASP A 129 -24.49 -4.50 -9.15
CA ASP A 129 -25.59 -3.71 -8.62
C ASP A 129 -25.70 -3.90 -7.09
N GLY A 130 -25.49 -5.14 -6.61
CA GLY A 130 -25.50 -5.48 -5.18
C GLY A 130 -24.35 -4.86 -4.40
N ALA A 131 -23.11 -5.01 -4.88
CA ALA A 131 -21.92 -4.41 -4.26
C ALA A 131 -22.02 -2.87 -4.24
N THR A 132 -22.52 -2.29 -5.34
CA THR A 132 -22.79 -0.85 -5.41
C THR A 132 -23.84 -0.41 -4.39
N ALA A 133 -24.96 -1.14 -4.27
CA ALA A 133 -26.02 -0.81 -3.33
C ALA A 133 -25.55 -0.91 -1.87
N PHE A 134 -24.76 -1.93 -1.53
CA PHE A 134 -24.18 -2.10 -0.20
C PHE A 134 -23.24 -0.95 0.15
N LEU A 135 -22.24 -0.64 -0.70
CA LEU A 135 -21.30 0.44 -0.43
C LEU A 135 -21.99 1.80 -0.35
N PHE A 136 -23.03 2.08 -1.15
CA PHE A 136 -23.81 3.31 -0.99
C PHE A 136 -24.52 3.39 0.36
N ALA A 137 -25.07 2.28 0.85
CA ALA A 137 -25.70 2.23 2.16
C ALA A 137 -24.66 2.44 3.27
N GLU A 138 -23.54 1.73 3.21
CA GLU A 138 -22.44 1.83 4.16
C GLU A 138 -21.86 3.26 4.18
N TYR A 139 -21.49 3.81 3.02
CA TYR A 139 -20.92 5.16 2.91
C TYR A 139 -21.89 6.26 3.32
N ARG A 140 -23.20 6.03 3.23
CA ARG A 140 -24.19 6.97 3.79
C ARG A 140 -24.10 7.04 5.31
N TYR A 141 -24.00 5.91 6.01
CA TYR A 141 -23.84 5.89 7.47
C TYR A 141 -22.48 6.46 7.87
N MET A 142 -21.43 6.11 7.13
CA MET A 142 -20.09 6.66 7.36
C MET A 142 -20.07 8.18 7.12
N GLY A 143 -20.80 8.70 6.14
CA GLY A 143 -20.98 10.14 5.91
C GLY A 143 -21.52 10.87 7.14
N VAL A 144 -22.55 10.31 7.78
CA VAL A 144 -23.11 10.86 9.02
C VAL A 144 -22.08 10.81 10.15
N PHE A 145 -21.37 9.69 10.31
CA PHE A 145 -20.31 9.55 11.30
C PHE A 145 -19.18 10.56 11.08
N MET A 146 -18.69 10.71 9.84
CA MET A 146 -17.60 11.64 9.49
C MET A 146 -17.95 13.08 9.82
N LEU A 147 -19.19 13.51 9.56
CA LEU A 147 -19.65 14.85 9.92
C LEU A 147 -19.74 15.04 11.44
N GLY A 148 -20.28 14.05 12.15
CA GLY A 148 -20.40 14.11 13.62
C GLY A 148 -19.05 14.08 14.32
N PHE A 149 -18.19 13.14 13.95
CA PHE A 149 -16.84 12.99 14.50
C PHE A 149 -15.92 14.14 14.08
N GLY A 150 -16.04 14.63 12.85
CA GLY A 150 -15.32 15.83 12.38
C GLY A 150 -15.73 17.09 13.16
N ALA A 151 -17.01 17.30 13.41
CA ALA A 151 -17.48 18.41 14.25
C ALA A 151 -16.97 18.30 15.70
N LEU A 152 -16.95 17.08 16.26
CA LEU A 152 -16.38 16.81 17.57
C LEU A 152 -14.87 17.11 17.59
N LEU A 153 -14.12 16.65 16.58
CA LEU A 153 -12.68 16.90 16.44
C LEU A 153 -12.40 18.40 16.38
N TYR A 154 -13.12 19.14 15.53
CA TYR A 154 -13.00 20.60 15.42
C TYR A 154 -13.23 21.30 16.77
N PHE A 155 -14.30 20.93 17.48
CA PHE A 155 -14.63 21.54 18.76
C PHE A 155 -13.58 21.20 19.84
N LEU A 156 -13.20 19.92 19.97
CA LEU A 156 -12.25 19.48 20.99
C LEU A 156 -10.85 20.07 20.77
N LEU A 157 -10.33 20.06 19.53
CA LEU A 157 -9.05 20.70 19.21
C LEU A 157 -9.13 22.22 19.42
N GLY A 158 -10.22 22.85 18.99
CA GLY A 158 -10.42 24.29 19.18
C GLY A 158 -10.39 24.68 20.65
N VAL A 159 -11.06 23.92 21.52
CA VAL A 159 -11.03 24.13 22.98
C VAL A 159 -9.65 23.83 23.56
N ALA A 160 -9.05 22.69 23.22
CA ALA A 160 -7.76 22.27 23.75
C ALA A 160 -6.63 23.25 23.42
N MET A 161 -6.55 23.70 22.16
CA MET A 161 -5.56 24.67 21.69
C MET A 161 -5.86 26.11 22.17
N SER A 162 -7.11 26.41 22.55
CA SER A 162 -7.48 27.70 23.15
C SER A 162 -7.20 27.77 24.65
N SER A 163 -7.03 26.63 25.33
CA SER A 163 -6.72 26.58 26.75
C SER A 163 -5.25 27.00 26.97
N PRO A 164 -4.94 27.84 27.98
CA PRO A 164 -3.55 28.16 28.31
C PRO A 164 -2.79 26.88 28.66
N GLN A 165 -1.90 26.43 27.78
CA GLN A 165 -0.93 25.38 28.07
C GLN A 165 0.15 25.98 28.98
N GLY A 166 -0.13 26.07 30.28
CA GLY A 166 0.80 26.66 31.26
C GLY A 166 1.14 25.70 32.38
N ASN A 167 2.40 25.26 32.44
CA ASN A 167 3.26 25.31 33.64
C ASN A 167 4.62 24.62 33.44
N GLY A 168 5.66 25.39 33.13
CA GLY A 168 7.05 24.99 33.23
C GLY A 168 7.96 26.21 33.11
N LYS A 169 8.85 26.42 34.08
CA LYS A 169 9.73 27.60 34.18
C LYS A 169 10.76 27.75 33.03
N ASP A 170 10.80 26.84 32.06
CA ASP A 170 11.82 26.78 31.00
C ASP A 170 11.28 26.61 29.56
N SER A 171 10.01 26.88 29.29
CA SER A 171 9.40 26.55 27.98
C SER A 171 8.94 27.79 27.20
N HIS A 172 9.70 28.13 26.15
CA HIS A 172 9.33 28.97 25.02
C HIS A 172 8.22 28.33 24.14
N VAL A 173 7.13 27.83 24.74
CA VAL A 173 5.98 27.33 23.97
C VAL A 173 5.12 28.53 23.64
N SER A 174 5.35 29.09 22.45
CA SER A 174 4.51 30.13 21.86
C SER A 174 3.07 29.65 21.83
N SER A 175 2.15 30.46 22.35
CA SER A 175 0.71 30.24 22.19
C SER A 175 0.40 30.05 20.70
N VAL A 176 -0.32 28.98 20.33
CA VAL A 176 -0.83 28.77 18.98
C VAL A 176 -1.57 30.04 18.53
N GLN A 177 -1.10 30.69 17.46
CA GLN A 177 -1.59 32.01 17.06
C GLN A 177 -3.09 31.99 16.67
N ALA A 178 -3.58 30.86 16.13
CA ALA A 178 -4.96 30.72 15.69
C ALA A 178 -5.54 29.32 15.97
N PRO A 179 -5.89 28.99 17.23
CA PRO A 179 -6.35 27.66 17.65
C PRO A 179 -7.49 27.07 16.81
N TRP A 180 -8.51 27.90 16.55
CA TRP A 180 -9.69 27.50 15.78
C TRP A 180 -9.41 27.34 14.27
N VAL A 181 -8.36 28.00 13.77
CA VAL A 181 -7.94 27.84 12.38
C VAL A 181 -7.16 26.53 12.22
N ASN A 182 -6.25 26.21 13.15
CA ASN A 182 -5.54 24.93 13.16
C ASN A 182 -6.53 23.77 13.30
N ALA A 183 -7.52 23.89 14.21
CA ALA A 183 -8.61 22.92 14.31
C ALA A 183 -9.41 22.76 13.00
N ALA A 184 -9.63 23.84 12.24
CA ALA A 184 -10.27 23.77 10.93
C ALA A 184 -9.39 23.07 9.88
N PHE A 185 -8.08 23.28 9.91
CA PHE A 185 -7.14 22.57 9.05
C PHE A 185 -7.06 21.08 9.39
N SER A 186 -7.04 20.70 10.67
CA SER A 186 -7.13 19.29 11.08
C SER A 186 -8.44 18.65 10.62
N LEU A 187 -9.58 19.36 10.73
CA LEU A 187 -10.85 18.90 10.17
C LEU A 187 -10.77 18.72 8.65
N LEU A 188 -10.15 19.65 7.93
CA LEU A 188 -9.97 19.55 6.49
C LEU A 188 -9.12 18.33 6.12
N ALA A 189 -7.97 18.12 6.78
CA ALA A 189 -7.13 16.94 6.57
C ALA A 189 -7.90 15.65 6.87
N PHE A 190 -8.63 15.60 7.99
CA PHE A 190 -9.50 14.48 8.35
C PHE A 190 -10.49 14.16 7.22
N LEU A 191 -11.22 15.16 6.71
CA LEU A 191 -12.20 14.95 5.65
C LEU A 191 -11.56 14.53 4.33
N ILE A 192 -10.39 15.08 3.97
CA ILE A 192 -9.66 14.68 2.75
C ILE A 192 -9.18 13.22 2.89
N GLY A 193 -8.61 12.84 4.04
CA GLY A 193 -8.20 11.46 4.30
C GLY A 193 -9.38 10.49 4.24
N ALA A 194 -10.49 10.85 4.88
CA ALA A 194 -11.72 10.04 4.88
C ALA A 194 -12.29 9.87 3.46
N LEU A 195 -12.41 10.96 2.70
CA LEU A 195 -12.89 10.92 1.31
C LEU A 195 -11.95 10.11 0.42
N THR A 196 -10.65 10.22 0.62
CA THR A 196 -9.66 9.45 -0.13
C THR A 196 -9.79 7.95 0.15
N SER A 197 -10.04 7.57 1.41
CA SER A 197 -10.30 6.17 1.81
C SER A 197 -11.60 5.62 1.19
N VAL A 198 -12.68 6.41 1.18
CA VAL A 198 -13.93 6.06 0.48
C VAL A 198 -13.70 5.87 -1.03
N CYS A 199 -12.95 6.78 -1.65
CA CYS A 199 -12.58 6.67 -3.07
C CYS A 199 -11.73 5.43 -3.34
N ALA A 200 -10.80 5.09 -2.45
CA ALA A 200 -9.98 3.89 -2.53
C ALA A 200 -10.84 2.62 -2.54
N GLY A 201 -11.71 2.45 -1.54
CA GLY A 201 -12.62 1.29 -1.48
C GLY A 201 -13.55 1.21 -2.70
N TRP A 202 -14.10 2.34 -3.14
CA TRP A 202 -14.97 2.40 -4.31
C TRP A 202 -14.27 2.02 -5.61
N ILE A 203 -13.08 2.59 -5.88
CA ILE A 203 -12.31 2.26 -7.09
C ILE A 203 -11.94 0.78 -7.10
N GLY A 204 -11.49 0.24 -5.96
CA GLY A 204 -11.19 -1.18 -5.77
C GLY A 204 -12.39 -2.07 -6.14
N MET A 205 -13.56 -1.82 -5.54
CA MET A 205 -14.77 -2.60 -5.82
C MET A 205 -15.14 -2.53 -7.31
N ARG A 206 -15.11 -1.33 -7.89
CA ARG A 206 -15.51 -1.13 -9.29
C ARG A 206 -14.59 -1.84 -10.26
N ILE A 207 -13.28 -1.92 -9.99
CA ILE A 207 -12.39 -2.72 -10.81
C ILE A 207 -12.59 -4.21 -10.57
N ALA A 208 -12.74 -4.67 -9.33
CA ALA A 208 -12.88 -6.10 -9.02
C ALA A 208 -14.11 -6.71 -9.70
N VAL A 209 -15.28 -6.07 -9.55
CA VAL A 209 -16.52 -6.52 -10.23
C VAL A 209 -16.44 -6.37 -11.75
N TYR A 210 -15.58 -5.48 -12.24
CA TYR A 210 -15.34 -5.36 -13.67
C TYR A 210 -14.45 -6.49 -14.19
N THR A 211 -13.45 -6.94 -13.44
CA THR A 211 -12.48 -7.94 -13.90
C THR A 211 -12.87 -9.38 -13.58
N ASN A 212 -13.68 -9.65 -12.55
CA ASN A 212 -14.04 -11.02 -12.15
C ASN A 212 -14.64 -11.87 -13.29
N SER A 213 -15.66 -11.35 -13.97
CA SER A 213 -16.32 -12.00 -15.11
C SER A 213 -15.39 -12.13 -16.32
N ARG A 214 -14.42 -11.22 -16.47
CA ARG A 214 -13.42 -11.28 -17.55
C ARG A 214 -12.40 -12.37 -17.28
N THR A 215 -12.02 -12.54 -16.01
CA THR A 215 -11.17 -13.64 -15.55
C THR A 215 -11.86 -14.98 -15.82
N ALA A 216 -13.14 -15.12 -15.48
CA ALA A 216 -13.92 -16.34 -15.75
C ALA A 216 -13.98 -16.67 -17.26
N VAL A 217 -14.25 -15.67 -18.11
CA VAL A 217 -14.25 -15.84 -19.56
C VAL A 217 -12.87 -16.23 -20.08
N MET A 218 -11.80 -15.64 -19.56
CA MET A 218 -10.43 -15.94 -20.00
C MET A 218 -9.93 -17.32 -19.56
N ALA A 219 -10.48 -17.88 -18.48
CA ALA A 219 -10.19 -19.25 -18.06
C ALA A 219 -10.63 -20.28 -19.11
N THR A 220 -11.60 -19.96 -19.96
CA THR A 220 -12.09 -20.85 -21.04
C THR A 220 -11.20 -20.89 -22.28
N VAL A 221 -10.20 -20.02 -22.38
CA VAL A 221 -9.34 -19.96 -23.57
C VAL A 221 -8.40 -21.16 -23.57
N GLY A 222 -8.43 -21.94 -24.64
CA GLY A 222 -7.62 -23.17 -24.77
C GLY A 222 -8.39 -24.45 -24.45
N SER A 223 -9.54 -24.37 -23.78
CA SER A 223 -10.46 -25.48 -23.45
C SER A 223 -11.30 -25.99 -24.65
N SER A 224 -10.78 -26.00 -25.88
CA SER A 224 -11.55 -26.54 -27.01
C SER A 224 -11.52 -28.05 -27.01
N GLY A 225 -12.48 -28.67 -26.32
CA GLY A 225 -12.76 -30.09 -26.41
C GLY A 225 -13.40 -30.48 -27.75
N SER A 226 -12.67 -31.26 -28.53
CA SER A 226 -13.22 -32.37 -29.30
C SER A 226 -12.13 -33.42 -29.50
N ASP A 227 -12.30 -34.58 -28.85
CA ASP A 227 -11.38 -35.74 -28.87
C ASP A 227 -11.13 -36.35 -30.27
N ASP A 228 -11.74 -35.82 -31.34
CA ASP A 228 -11.61 -36.31 -32.71
C ASP A 228 -10.68 -35.49 -33.61
N ASP A 229 -10.10 -34.38 -33.14
CA ASP A 229 -9.21 -33.54 -33.96
C ASP A 229 -7.83 -33.39 -33.32
N VAL A 230 -6.97 -34.38 -33.57
CA VAL A 230 -5.57 -34.50 -33.10
C VAL A 230 -4.64 -33.37 -33.60
N LEU A 231 -5.17 -32.36 -34.31
CA LEU A 231 -4.35 -31.36 -35.01
C LEU A 231 -4.49 -29.90 -34.52
N VAL A 232 -5.33 -29.58 -33.54
CA VAL A 232 -5.27 -28.28 -32.83
C VAL A 232 -5.45 -28.48 -31.33
N SER A 233 -4.38 -28.92 -30.65
CA SER A 233 -4.30 -29.01 -29.20
C SER A 233 -4.30 -27.60 -28.58
N GLY A 234 -5.48 -27.04 -28.28
CA GLY A 234 -5.59 -25.96 -27.32
C GLY A 234 -5.13 -26.50 -25.96
N SER A 235 -4.04 -25.96 -25.41
CA SER A 235 -3.54 -26.39 -24.11
C SER A 235 -4.28 -25.62 -23.02
N GLN A 236 -4.86 -26.31 -22.03
CA GLN A 236 -5.44 -25.72 -20.80
C GLN A 236 -4.49 -24.70 -20.14
N SER A 237 -3.19 -24.81 -20.42
CA SER A 237 -2.17 -23.82 -20.02
C SER A 237 -2.40 -22.39 -20.53
N GLN A 238 -3.16 -22.21 -21.62
CA GLN A 238 -3.57 -20.88 -22.07
C GLN A 238 -4.64 -20.27 -21.15
N GLY A 239 -5.55 -21.08 -20.64
CA GLY A 239 -6.60 -20.66 -19.70
C GLY A 239 -6.00 -20.18 -18.39
N TYR A 240 -5.09 -20.98 -17.80
CA TYR A 240 -4.29 -20.58 -16.63
C TYR A 240 -3.57 -19.25 -16.85
N ALA A 241 -2.83 -19.13 -17.96
CA ALA A 241 -2.05 -17.93 -18.24
C ALA A 241 -2.92 -16.67 -18.39
N LEU A 242 -4.04 -16.76 -19.12
CA LEU A 242 -4.88 -15.61 -19.46
C LEU A 242 -5.81 -15.22 -18.30
N ALA A 243 -6.35 -16.18 -17.57
CA ALA A 243 -7.14 -15.91 -16.37
C ALA A 243 -6.25 -15.25 -15.29
N PHE A 244 -5.07 -15.81 -15.02
CA PHE A 244 -4.09 -15.20 -14.12
C PHE A 244 -3.76 -13.77 -14.52
N GLN A 245 -3.40 -13.54 -15.80
CA GLN A 245 -3.06 -12.20 -16.28
C GLN A 245 -4.23 -11.22 -16.14
N THR A 246 -5.46 -11.68 -16.35
CA THR A 246 -6.66 -10.82 -16.25
C THR A 246 -6.93 -10.41 -14.81
N ALA A 247 -6.89 -11.37 -13.88
CA ALA A 247 -7.02 -11.10 -12.45
C ALA A 247 -5.88 -10.20 -11.94
N PHE A 248 -4.64 -10.50 -12.31
CA PHE A 248 -3.46 -9.72 -11.91
C PHE A 248 -3.52 -8.29 -12.45
N ARG A 249 -3.97 -8.08 -13.69
CA ARG A 249 -4.18 -6.72 -14.26
C ARG A 249 -5.31 -5.95 -13.56
N GLY A 250 -6.34 -6.64 -13.08
CA GLY A 250 -7.35 -6.07 -12.19
C GLY A 250 -6.73 -5.60 -10.88
N GLY A 251 -5.91 -6.44 -10.26
CA GLY A 251 -5.13 -6.11 -9.07
C GLY A 251 -4.19 -4.91 -9.28
N ILE A 252 -3.46 -4.85 -10.41
CA ILE A 252 -2.60 -3.70 -10.77
C ILE A 252 -3.41 -2.41 -10.79
N THR A 253 -4.57 -2.45 -11.42
CA THR A 253 -5.41 -1.26 -11.53
C THR A 253 -5.81 -0.76 -10.14
N MET A 254 -6.19 -1.65 -9.22
CA MET A 254 -6.48 -1.27 -7.83
C MET A 254 -5.23 -0.74 -7.12
N GLY A 255 -4.16 -1.53 -7.05
CA GLY A 255 -2.99 -1.21 -6.22
C GLY A 255 -2.30 0.09 -6.61
N PHE A 256 -2.15 0.35 -7.92
CA PHE A 256 -1.54 1.59 -8.39
C PHE A 256 -2.47 2.78 -8.31
N ALA A 257 -3.79 2.62 -8.56
CA ALA A 257 -4.73 3.72 -8.40
C ALA A 257 -4.79 4.19 -6.94
N LEU A 258 -4.89 3.26 -5.99
CA LEU A 258 -4.94 3.56 -4.56
C LEU A 258 -3.67 4.24 -4.07
N THR A 259 -2.50 3.66 -4.36
CA THR A 259 -1.21 4.23 -3.93
C THR A 259 -1.02 5.63 -4.52
N SER A 260 -1.38 5.82 -5.79
CA SER A 260 -1.20 7.10 -6.49
C SER A 260 -2.14 8.19 -6.00
N ILE A 261 -3.43 7.87 -5.82
CA ILE A 261 -4.41 8.81 -5.27
C ILE A 261 -4.04 9.16 -3.83
N GLY A 262 -3.64 8.18 -3.02
CA GLY A 262 -3.24 8.42 -1.63
C GLY A 262 -2.03 9.34 -1.53
N LEU A 263 -0.97 9.06 -2.30
CA LEU A 263 0.23 9.91 -2.37
C LEU A 263 -0.12 11.33 -2.83
N PHE A 264 -0.92 11.46 -3.88
CA PHE A 264 -1.31 12.77 -4.42
C PHE A 264 -2.19 13.56 -3.45
N ALA A 265 -3.20 12.93 -2.85
CA ALA A 265 -4.11 13.56 -1.89
C ALA A 265 -3.35 14.06 -0.65
N LEU A 266 -2.43 13.26 -0.11
CA LEU A 266 -1.59 13.67 1.01
C LEU A 266 -0.65 14.83 0.61
N PHE A 267 0.00 14.75 -0.54
CA PHE A 267 0.86 15.83 -1.04
C PHE A 267 0.08 17.14 -1.25
N CYS A 268 -1.12 17.08 -1.84
CA CYS A 268 -2.00 18.23 -1.96
C CYS A 268 -2.41 18.79 -0.61
N THR A 269 -2.71 17.94 0.37
CA THR A 269 -3.06 18.36 1.74
C THR A 269 -1.89 19.13 2.38
N VAL A 270 -0.67 18.60 2.28
CA VAL A 270 0.55 19.29 2.73
C VAL A 270 0.70 20.64 2.04
N LYS A 271 0.57 20.71 0.71
CA LYS A 271 0.73 21.97 -0.05
C LYS A 271 -0.34 23.02 0.26
N VAL A 272 -1.59 22.60 0.46
CA VAL A 272 -2.68 23.51 0.85
C VAL A 272 -2.42 24.10 2.23
N MET A 273 -1.97 23.30 3.19
CA MET A 273 -1.63 23.79 4.53
C MET A 273 -0.37 24.65 4.51
N GLN A 274 0.65 24.26 3.74
CA GLN A 274 1.89 25.03 3.57
C GLN A 274 1.63 26.43 2.98
N ALA A 275 0.60 26.59 2.14
CA ALA A 275 0.20 27.90 1.63
C ALA A 275 -0.31 28.87 2.71
N TYR A 276 -0.81 28.35 3.84
CA TYR A 276 -1.26 29.14 4.98
C TYR A 276 -0.17 29.33 6.04
N PHE A 277 0.45 28.24 6.49
CA PHE A 277 1.49 28.26 7.52
C PHE A 277 2.82 28.81 7.02
N GLY A 278 3.04 28.87 5.69
CA GLY A 278 4.30 29.28 5.09
C GLY A 278 5.37 28.18 5.12
N GLU A 279 6.59 28.55 4.72
CA GLU A 279 7.73 27.61 4.58
C GLU A 279 8.77 27.77 5.70
N LEU A 280 8.48 28.58 6.72
CA LEU A 280 9.42 28.80 7.81
C LEU A 280 9.48 27.54 8.71
N PRO A 281 10.69 27.09 9.11
CA PRO A 281 10.85 25.89 9.94
C PRO A 281 10.05 25.90 11.24
N GLU A 282 9.89 27.08 11.84
CA GLU A 282 9.12 27.29 13.08
C GLU A 282 7.62 26.95 12.96
N ASN A 283 7.06 26.99 11.75
CA ASN A 283 5.63 26.70 11.50
C ASN A 283 5.39 25.23 11.11
N MET A 284 6.44 24.45 10.86
CA MET A 284 6.33 23.05 10.41
C MET A 284 5.66 22.13 11.46
N PRO A 285 5.98 22.21 12.77
CA PRO A 285 5.30 21.38 13.78
C PRO A 285 3.77 21.54 13.74
N GLU A 286 3.26 22.77 13.75
CA GLU A 286 1.82 23.04 13.70
C GLU A 286 1.17 22.55 12.40
N LEU A 287 1.86 22.73 11.27
CA LEU A 287 1.39 22.25 9.97
C LEU A 287 1.22 20.73 9.98
N PHE A 288 2.26 19.98 10.37
CA PHE A 288 2.23 18.53 10.28
C PHE A 288 1.38 17.88 11.37
N GLU A 289 1.19 18.53 12.52
CA GLU A 289 0.15 18.14 13.49
C GLU A 289 -1.25 18.23 12.88
N CYS A 290 -1.54 19.27 12.08
CA CYS A 290 -2.81 19.36 11.35
C CYS A 290 -2.91 18.28 10.26
N VAL A 291 -1.83 18.03 9.51
CA VAL A 291 -1.77 16.97 8.48
C VAL A 291 -2.01 15.59 9.09
N ALA A 292 -1.62 15.35 10.35
CA ALA A 292 -1.79 14.06 11.02
C ALA A 292 -3.24 13.56 11.03
N ALA A 293 -4.20 14.49 11.03
CA ALA A 293 -5.62 14.16 10.95
C ALA A 293 -6.01 13.45 9.64
N PHE A 294 -5.21 13.55 8.58
CA PHE A 294 -5.39 12.81 7.32
C PHE A 294 -5.37 11.29 7.55
N GLY A 295 -4.38 10.79 8.29
CA GLY A 295 -4.30 9.37 8.64
C GLY A 295 -5.50 8.92 9.47
N LEU A 296 -5.88 9.73 10.47
CA LEU A 296 -7.06 9.49 11.32
C LEU A 296 -8.35 9.37 10.49
N GLY A 297 -8.55 10.25 9.51
CA GLY A 297 -9.69 10.19 8.59
C GLY A 297 -9.71 8.92 7.77
N GLY A 298 -8.56 8.55 7.22
CA GLY A 298 -8.40 7.34 6.41
C GLY A 298 -8.76 6.06 7.17
N SER A 299 -8.17 5.87 8.35
CA SER A 299 -8.39 4.68 9.18
C SER A 299 -9.75 4.63 9.86
N SER A 300 -10.33 5.79 10.18
CA SER A 300 -11.72 5.84 10.67
C SER A 300 -12.69 5.25 9.65
N VAL A 301 -12.54 5.62 8.37
CA VAL A 301 -13.33 5.05 7.27
C VAL A 301 -13.01 3.58 7.06
N ALA A 302 -11.72 3.21 7.07
CA ALA A 302 -11.29 1.84 6.88
C ALA A 302 -11.86 0.88 7.94
N CYS A 303 -11.94 1.32 9.21
CA CYS A 303 -12.50 0.54 10.30
C CYS A 303 -13.96 0.14 10.01
N PHE A 304 -14.80 1.11 9.62
CA PHE A 304 -16.18 0.80 9.25
C PHE A 304 -16.27 -0.07 8.00
N GLY A 305 -15.47 0.19 6.96
CA GLY A 305 -15.49 -0.61 5.73
C GLY A 305 -15.05 -2.07 5.95
N ARG A 306 -14.01 -2.30 6.76
CA ARG A 306 -13.54 -3.65 7.12
C ARG A 306 -14.56 -4.39 7.98
N VAL A 307 -15.17 -3.71 8.96
CA VAL A 307 -16.16 -4.35 9.85
C VAL A 307 -17.49 -4.58 9.12
N GLY A 308 -18.02 -3.56 8.46
CA GLY A 308 -19.30 -3.61 7.74
C GLY A 308 -19.24 -4.60 6.58
N GLY A 309 -18.30 -4.40 5.66
CA GLY A 309 -18.03 -5.33 4.56
C GLY A 309 -17.69 -6.74 5.04
N GLY A 310 -16.86 -6.86 6.08
CA GLY A 310 -16.47 -8.14 6.68
C GLY A 310 -17.63 -8.94 7.29
N ILE A 311 -18.54 -8.27 8.01
CA ILE A 311 -19.77 -8.90 8.52
C ILE A 311 -20.64 -9.38 7.37
N TYR A 312 -20.77 -8.57 6.31
CA TYR A 312 -21.59 -8.92 5.15
C TYR A 312 -21.06 -10.16 4.43
N THR A 313 -19.77 -10.18 4.06
CA THR A 313 -19.16 -11.34 3.37
C THR A 313 -19.23 -12.59 4.24
N LYS A 314 -18.75 -12.55 5.50
CA LYS A 314 -18.66 -13.77 6.31
C LYS A 314 -20.00 -14.31 6.79
N ALA A 315 -21.04 -13.48 6.85
CA ALA A 315 -22.39 -13.99 7.07
C ALA A 315 -22.95 -14.72 5.84
N ALA A 316 -22.61 -14.25 4.63
CA ALA A 316 -23.04 -14.87 3.38
C ALA A 316 -22.27 -16.17 3.10
N ASP A 317 -20.94 -16.11 3.13
CA ASP A 317 -19.98 -17.22 2.97
C ASP A 317 -20.36 -18.41 3.87
N VAL A 318 -20.33 -18.22 5.20
CA VAL A 318 -20.66 -19.29 6.17
C VAL A 318 -22.08 -19.84 5.97
N GLY A 319 -23.04 -18.99 5.61
CA GLY A 319 -24.43 -19.40 5.38
C GLY A 319 -24.59 -20.22 4.09
N ALA A 320 -23.94 -19.80 3.02
CA ALA A 320 -23.96 -20.46 1.73
C ALA A 320 -23.26 -21.81 1.81
N ASP A 321 -22.07 -21.87 2.41
CA ASP A 321 -21.24 -23.06 2.48
C ASP A 321 -21.81 -24.15 3.38
N LEU A 322 -22.27 -23.79 4.59
CA LEU A 322 -22.82 -24.79 5.51
C LEU A 322 -24.08 -25.44 4.92
N VAL A 323 -25.02 -24.64 4.43
CA VAL A 323 -26.27 -25.20 3.87
C VAL A 323 -26.02 -25.91 2.54
N GLY A 324 -25.19 -25.31 1.66
CA GLY A 324 -24.90 -25.86 0.34
C GLY A 324 -24.09 -27.15 0.41
N LYS A 325 -22.84 -27.04 0.90
CA LYS A 325 -21.86 -28.13 0.87
C LYS A 325 -22.15 -29.20 1.92
N VAL A 326 -22.45 -28.79 3.16
CA VAL A 326 -22.56 -29.74 4.30
C VAL A 326 -23.96 -30.35 4.43
N GLU A 327 -25.03 -29.55 4.36
CA GLU A 327 -26.39 -30.06 4.56
C GLU A 327 -27.04 -30.61 3.28
N LYS A 328 -26.84 -29.94 2.14
CA LYS A 328 -27.52 -30.25 0.87
C LYS A 328 -26.66 -31.01 -0.13
N ASN A 329 -25.34 -31.11 0.09
CA ASN A 329 -24.39 -31.76 -0.82
C ASN A 329 -24.52 -31.23 -2.27
N ILE A 330 -24.69 -29.92 -2.41
CA ILE A 330 -24.57 -29.25 -3.70
C ILE A 330 -23.18 -28.60 -3.81
N PRO A 331 -22.65 -28.38 -5.02
CA PRO A 331 -21.39 -27.69 -5.21
C PRO A 331 -21.35 -26.33 -4.49
N GLU A 332 -20.14 -25.90 -4.13
CA GLU A 332 -19.86 -24.51 -3.76
C GLU A 332 -20.25 -23.58 -4.91
N ASP A 333 -20.76 -22.38 -4.62
CA ASP A 333 -21.25 -21.42 -5.62
C ASP A 333 -22.37 -21.89 -6.56
N ASP A 334 -23.08 -22.96 -6.21
CA ASP A 334 -24.17 -23.45 -7.03
C ASP A 334 -25.32 -22.43 -7.14
N ALA A 335 -25.79 -22.15 -8.36
CA ALA A 335 -26.84 -21.18 -8.65
C ALA A 335 -28.20 -21.44 -7.94
N ARG A 336 -28.42 -22.66 -7.41
CA ARG A 336 -29.61 -23.01 -6.61
C ARG A 336 -29.54 -22.47 -5.20
N ASN A 337 -28.34 -22.16 -4.69
CA ASN A 337 -28.13 -21.64 -3.35
C ASN A 337 -28.36 -20.12 -3.32
N PRO A 338 -29.37 -19.62 -2.58
CA PRO A 338 -29.68 -18.20 -2.55
C PRO A 338 -28.60 -17.33 -1.89
N GLY A 339 -27.65 -17.94 -1.14
CA GLY A 339 -26.56 -17.23 -0.48
C GLY A 339 -25.44 -16.78 -1.43
N VAL A 340 -25.26 -17.46 -2.57
CA VAL A 340 -24.06 -17.30 -3.43
C VAL A 340 -23.92 -15.91 -4.01
N ILE A 341 -25.02 -15.26 -4.41
CA ILE A 341 -24.93 -13.87 -4.91
C ILE A 341 -24.48 -12.91 -3.79
N ALA A 342 -24.94 -13.14 -2.55
CA ALA A 342 -24.51 -12.33 -1.42
C ALA A 342 -23.04 -12.59 -1.07
N ASP A 343 -22.58 -13.82 -1.23
CA ASP A 343 -21.19 -14.22 -1.03
C ASP A 343 -20.26 -13.49 -2.00
N CYS A 344 -20.52 -13.63 -3.31
CA CYS A 344 -19.77 -12.91 -4.34
C CYS A 344 -19.81 -11.38 -4.16
N ILE A 345 -20.94 -10.81 -3.72
CA ILE A 345 -21.01 -9.38 -3.37
C ILE A 345 -20.07 -9.08 -2.21
N GLY A 346 -20.06 -9.95 -1.20
CA GLY A 346 -19.20 -9.93 -0.03
C GLY A 346 -17.74 -9.72 -0.35
N ASP A 347 -17.16 -10.51 -1.24
CA ASP A 347 -15.71 -10.45 -1.53
C ASP A 347 -15.32 -9.10 -2.12
N ASN A 348 -16.22 -8.48 -2.87
CA ASN A 348 -16.00 -7.15 -3.44
C ASN A 348 -16.14 -6.01 -2.40
N VAL A 349 -17.02 -6.16 -1.41
CA VAL A 349 -17.28 -5.09 -0.41
C VAL A 349 -16.40 -5.23 0.83
N GLY A 350 -16.07 -6.44 1.25
CA GLY A 350 -15.16 -6.72 2.36
C GLY A 350 -13.72 -6.82 1.89
N ASP A 351 -13.42 -7.87 1.12
CA ASP A 351 -12.06 -8.28 0.82
C ASP A 351 -11.36 -7.40 -0.24
N ILE A 352 -12.14 -6.60 -0.98
CA ILE A 352 -11.62 -5.55 -1.87
C ILE A 352 -11.81 -4.15 -1.27
N ALA A 353 -13.05 -3.68 -1.07
CA ALA A 353 -13.27 -2.29 -0.68
C ALA A 353 -12.76 -1.97 0.73
N GLY A 354 -13.03 -2.85 1.69
CA GLY A 354 -12.52 -2.75 3.06
C GLY A 354 -11.00 -2.87 3.11
N MET A 355 -10.43 -3.85 2.40
CA MET A 355 -8.97 -4.04 2.30
C MET A 355 -8.25 -2.83 1.69
N GLY A 356 -8.77 -2.29 0.58
CA GLY A 356 -8.20 -1.11 -0.07
C GLY A 356 -8.22 0.13 0.84
N SER A 357 -9.29 0.31 1.60
CA SER A 357 -9.42 1.40 2.58
C SER A 357 -8.42 1.24 3.73
N ASP A 358 -8.20 0.02 4.20
CA ASP A 358 -7.29 -0.32 5.31
C ASP A 358 -5.82 -0.09 4.98
N LEU A 359 -5.36 -0.56 3.82
CA LEU A 359 -3.98 -0.31 3.39
C LEU A 359 -3.75 1.18 3.07
N PHE A 360 -4.77 1.89 2.58
CA PHE A 360 -4.71 3.36 2.48
C PHE A 360 -4.56 4.03 3.86
N GLY A 361 -5.35 3.61 4.86
CA GLY A 361 -5.23 4.09 6.24
C GLY A 361 -3.83 3.86 6.81
N SER A 362 -3.30 2.65 6.63
CA SER A 362 -1.92 2.29 7.03
C SER A 362 -0.87 3.20 6.39
N PHE A 363 -0.99 3.48 5.08
CA PHE A 363 -0.11 4.44 4.39
C PHE A 363 -0.26 5.86 4.95
N GLY A 364 -1.50 6.32 5.13
CA GLY A 364 -1.80 7.67 5.61
C GLY A 364 -1.21 7.90 7.00
N GLU A 365 -1.44 6.99 7.94
CA GLU A 365 -0.91 7.07 9.30
C GLU A 365 0.61 6.92 9.35
N ALA A 366 1.21 5.97 8.62
CA ALA A 366 2.66 5.81 8.59
C ALA A 366 3.37 7.07 8.08
N THR A 367 2.85 7.64 7.01
CA THR A 367 3.43 8.86 6.41
C THR A 367 3.22 10.05 7.33
N CYS A 368 2.02 10.21 7.90
CA CYS A 368 1.73 11.29 8.84
C CYS A 368 2.57 11.21 10.11
N ALA A 369 2.74 10.01 10.68
CA ALA A 369 3.59 9.80 11.85
C ALA A 369 5.05 10.21 11.56
N ALA A 370 5.58 9.81 10.41
CA ALA A 370 6.92 10.21 9.99
C ALA A 370 7.03 11.74 9.83
N LEU A 371 6.02 12.39 9.25
CA LEU A 371 5.99 13.84 9.07
C LEU A 371 5.92 14.59 10.42
N VAL A 372 5.05 14.19 11.34
CA VAL A 372 4.94 14.83 12.67
C VAL A 372 6.25 14.73 13.42
N ILE A 373 6.89 13.55 13.42
CA ILE A 373 8.15 13.35 14.13
C ILE A 373 9.30 14.10 13.43
N ALA A 374 9.35 14.12 12.10
CA ALA A 374 10.35 14.87 11.36
C ALA A 374 10.22 16.39 11.55
N ALA A 375 9.00 16.89 11.79
CA ALA A 375 8.75 18.31 12.04
C ALA A 375 9.40 18.83 13.33
N SER A 376 9.74 17.94 14.27
CA SER A 376 10.47 18.31 15.49
C SER A 376 11.99 18.47 15.26
N SER A 377 12.49 18.23 14.05
CA SER A 377 13.91 18.33 13.70
C SER A 377 14.19 19.63 12.95
N ALA A 378 15.09 20.45 13.49
CA ALA A 378 15.48 21.72 12.87
C ALA A 378 16.17 21.52 11.51
N GLU A 379 16.98 20.46 11.37
CA GLU A 379 17.72 20.17 10.14
C GLU A 379 16.80 19.63 9.03
N LEU A 380 15.79 18.83 9.38
CA LEU A 380 14.82 18.31 8.41
C LEU A 380 13.81 19.38 7.97
N THR A 381 13.41 20.27 8.88
CA THR A 381 12.47 21.37 8.58
C THR A 381 13.12 22.50 7.79
N ALA A 382 14.45 22.61 7.79
CA ALA A 382 15.19 23.60 7.00
C ALA A 382 15.13 23.38 5.49
N ASP A 383 14.81 22.15 5.05
CA ASP A 383 14.77 21.79 3.63
C ASP A 383 13.51 20.98 3.29
N PHE A 384 12.76 21.45 2.28
CA PHE A 384 11.50 20.82 1.87
C PHE A 384 11.68 19.37 1.41
N THR A 385 12.79 19.06 0.73
CA THR A 385 13.06 17.71 0.24
C THR A 385 13.25 16.73 1.40
N SER A 386 13.97 17.16 2.44
CA SER A 386 14.19 16.39 3.66
C SER A 386 12.90 16.11 4.41
N MET A 387 12.04 17.12 4.53
CA MET A 387 10.71 16.99 5.13
C MET A 387 9.81 16.01 4.35
N MET A 388 9.90 15.98 3.02
CA MET A 388 9.11 15.11 2.14
C MET A 388 9.70 13.71 1.92
N TYR A 389 10.78 13.35 2.63
CA TYR A 389 11.38 12.02 2.53
C TYR A 389 10.37 10.85 2.66
N PRO A 390 9.39 10.88 3.60
CA PRO A 390 8.34 9.87 3.67
C PRO A 390 7.54 9.69 2.37
N LEU A 391 7.16 10.79 1.70
CA LEU A 391 6.42 10.76 0.44
C LEU A 391 7.32 10.31 -0.73
N LEU A 392 8.61 10.65 -0.68
CA LEU A 392 9.59 10.23 -1.69
C LEU A 392 9.88 8.73 -1.63
N ILE A 393 9.81 8.10 -0.45
CA ILE A 393 9.84 6.63 -0.31
C ILE A 393 8.71 5.99 -1.12
N THR A 394 7.47 6.45 -0.93
CA THR A 394 6.31 5.94 -1.67
C THR A 394 6.40 6.25 -3.17
N ALA A 395 6.84 7.46 -3.55
CA ALA A 395 7.03 7.82 -4.96
C ALA A 395 8.07 6.93 -5.66
N GLY A 396 9.21 6.68 -5.01
CA GLY A 396 10.23 5.73 -5.46
C GLY A 396 9.68 4.31 -5.57
N GLY A 397 8.88 3.90 -4.58
CA GLY A 397 8.15 2.64 -4.54
C GLY A 397 7.26 2.42 -5.77
N ILE A 398 6.45 3.41 -6.15
CA ILE A 398 5.58 3.32 -7.34
C ILE A 398 6.41 3.01 -8.61
N PHE A 399 7.56 3.67 -8.82
CA PHE A 399 8.40 3.39 -9.99
C PHE A 399 8.94 1.96 -10.01
N VAL A 400 9.41 1.47 -8.86
CA VAL A 400 9.87 0.09 -8.71
C VAL A 400 8.74 -0.88 -9.01
N CYS A 401 7.58 -0.65 -8.39
CA CYS A 401 6.40 -1.49 -8.57
C CYS A 401 5.95 -1.53 -10.03
N ILE A 402 5.99 -0.42 -10.79
CA ILE A 402 5.65 -0.43 -12.24
C ILE A 402 6.55 -1.44 -12.97
N GLY A 403 7.87 -1.36 -12.73
CA GLY A 403 8.84 -2.29 -13.33
C GLY A 403 8.56 -3.75 -12.96
N THR A 404 8.27 -4.01 -11.69
CA THR A 404 7.95 -5.35 -11.19
C THR A 404 6.64 -5.89 -11.80
N ALA A 405 5.57 -5.11 -11.76
CA ALA A 405 4.25 -5.49 -12.26
C ALA A 405 4.26 -5.83 -13.76
N LEU A 406 5.06 -5.11 -14.55
CA LEU A 406 5.18 -5.36 -16.00
C LEU A 406 5.67 -6.77 -16.32
N LEU A 407 6.52 -7.36 -15.46
CA LEU A 407 7.03 -8.71 -15.65
C LEU A 407 5.87 -9.72 -15.67
N ALA A 408 5.04 -9.71 -14.62
CA ALA A 408 3.91 -10.64 -14.51
C ALA A 408 2.72 -10.26 -15.40
N ALA A 409 2.47 -8.97 -15.65
CA ALA A 409 1.33 -8.53 -16.44
C ALA A 409 1.42 -8.86 -17.93
N THR A 410 2.63 -8.97 -18.48
CA THR A 410 2.87 -9.22 -19.91
C THR A 410 3.36 -10.62 -20.20
N ASN A 411 4.18 -11.19 -19.32
CA ASN A 411 4.67 -12.56 -19.45
C ASN A 411 4.81 -13.19 -18.06
N SER A 412 3.68 -13.62 -17.51
CA SER A 412 3.61 -14.23 -16.18
C SER A 412 4.43 -15.53 -16.06
N GLY A 413 4.69 -16.23 -17.16
CA GLY A 413 5.31 -17.56 -17.11
C GLY A 413 4.36 -18.67 -16.64
N VAL A 414 3.21 -18.33 -16.08
CA VAL A 414 2.17 -19.26 -15.62
C VAL A 414 1.65 -20.12 -16.77
N ARG A 415 1.78 -21.44 -16.61
CA ARG A 415 1.21 -22.44 -17.51
C ARG A 415 0.32 -23.43 -16.77
N TRP A 416 0.59 -23.67 -15.50
CA TRP A 416 -0.15 -24.62 -14.67
C TRP A 416 -0.41 -24.04 -13.28
N ALA A 417 -1.22 -24.73 -12.50
CA ALA A 417 -1.58 -24.33 -11.14
C ALA A 417 -0.34 -24.07 -10.25
N GLU A 418 0.66 -24.93 -10.35
CA GLU A 418 1.92 -24.87 -9.59
C GLU A 418 2.75 -23.60 -9.86
N ASP A 419 2.52 -22.93 -10.99
CA ASP A 419 3.27 -21.72 -11.36
C ASP A 419 2.70 -20.44 -10.73
N ILE A 420 1.46 -20.47 -10.24
CA ILE A 420 0.71 -19.29 -9.80
C ILE A 420 1.35 -18.68 -8.53
N GLU A 421 1.43 -19.45 -7.45
CA GLU A 421 2.00 -18.97 -6.18
C GLU A 421 3.46 -18.51 -6.33
N PRO A 422 4.36 -19.26 -6.99
CA PRO A 422 5.71 -18.77 -7.27
C PRO A 422 5.70 -17.44 -8.02
N THR A 423 4.83 -17.26 -9.02
CA THR A 423 4.78 -16.00 -9.79
C THR A 423 4.40 -14.81 -8.91
N LEU A 424 3.41 -14.96 -8.03
CA LEU A 424 2.99 -13.92 -7.08
C LEU A 424 4.09 -13.62 -6.06
N LYS A 425 4.74 -14.66 -5.52
CA LYS A 425 5.90 -14.51 -4.62
C LYS A 425 7.07 -13.78 -5.27
N HIS A 426 7.37 -14.07 -6.53
CA HIS A 426 8.43 -13.38 -7.26
C HIS A 426 8.16 -11.86 -7.36
N GLN A 427 6.90 -11.42 -7.38
CA GLN A 427 6.57 -9.99 -7.34
C GLN A 427 7.02 -9.33 -6.02
N LEU A 428 6.81 -9.98 -4.88
CA LEU A 428 7.26 -9.47 -3.58
C LEU A 428 8.80 -9.40 -3.51
N LEU A 429 9.49 -10.45 -3.95
CA LEU A 429 10.95 -10.49 -3.91
C LEU A 429 11.58 -9.44 -4.84
N VAL A 430 11.13 -9.36 -6.10
CA VAL A 430 11.67 -8.44 -7.10
C VAL A 430 11.40 -6.99 -6.71
N SER A 431 10.19 -6.69 -6.20
CA SER A 431 9.89 -5.33 -5.72
C SER A 431 10.71 -4.96 -4.49
N THR A 432 10.97 -5.88 -3.56
CA THR A 432 11.83 -5.64 -2.39
C THR A 432 13.28 -5.36 -2.78
N ILE A 433 13.84 -6.14 -3.70
CA ILE A 433 15.21 -5.92 -4.19
C ILE A 433 15.29 -4.58 -4.94
N GLY A 434 14.33 -4.31 -5.83
CA GLY A 434 14.27 -3.04 -6.57
C GLY A 434 14.11 -1.83 -5.66
N ALA A 435 13.25 -1.92 -4.64
CA ALA A 435 13.03 -0.87 -3.65
C ALA A 435 14.29 -0.64 -2.82
N THR A 436 15.00 -1.69 -2.42
CA THR A 436 16.29 -1.55 -1.71
C THR A 436 17.27 -0.68 -2.50
N ILE A 437 17.40 -0.88 -3.81
CA ILE A 437 18.29 -0.11 -4.67
C ILE A 437 17.81 1.34 -4.80
N VAL A 438 16.53 1.56 -5.13
CA VAL A 438 15.99 2.92 -5.35
C VAL A 438 16.01 3.74 -4.07
N LEU A 439 15.69 3.14 -2.92
CA LEU A 439 15.65 3.82 -1.62
C LEU A 439 17.04 4.27 -1.16
N VAL A 440 18.11 3.58 -1.54
CA VAL A 440 19.50 4.05 -1.33
C VAL A 440 19.69 5.41 -2.02
N PHE A 441 19.29 5.54 -3.29
CA PHE A 441 19.42 6.79 -4.03
C PHE A 441 18.50 7.88 -3.49
N ILE A 442 17.23 7.57 -3.23
CA ILE A 442 16.28 8.52 -2.62
C ILE A 442 16.85 9.07 -1.31
N THR A 443 17.38 8.20 -0.44
CA THR A 443 17.96 8.63 0.84
C THR A 443 19.24 9.43 0.66
N ALA A 444 20.10 9.05 -0.29
CA ALA A 444 21.36 9.75 -0.53
C ALA A 444 21.15 11.21 -0.94
N TYR A 445 20.10 11.50 -1.72
CA TYR A 445 19.78 12.82 -2.27
C TYR A 445 18.70 13.59 -1.52
N SER A 446 17.95 12.95 -0.62
CA SER A 446 16.82 13.60 0.06
C SER A 446 17.08 13.94 1.52
N LEU A 447 18.08 13.34 2.18
CA LEU A 447 18.38 13.62 3.59
C LEU A 447 19.78 14.23 3.78
N PRO A 448 19.95 15.16 4.73
CA PRO A 448 21.26 15.70 5.10
C PRO A 448 22.12 14.60 5.72
N TYR A 449 23.45 14.80 5.76
CA TYR A 449 24.36 13.77 6.28
C TYR A 449 24.05 13.39 7.73
N SER A 450 23.80 14.39 8.57
CA SER A 450 23.42 14.27 9.98
C SER A 450 22.25 15.18 10.29
N PHE A 451 21.37 14.76 11.20
CA PHE A 451 20.23 15.52 11.70
C PHE A 451 19.81 14.99 13.06
N THR A 452 19.06 15.78 13.82
CA THR A 452 18.66 15.43 15.18
C THR A 452 17.15 15.23 15.24
N VAL A 453 16.69 14.09 15.76
CA VAL A 453 15.26 13.81 15.97
C VAL A 453 15.01 13.30 17.38
N GLY A 454 14.09 13.91 18.12
CA GLY A 454 13.77 13.51 19.49
C GLY A 454 14.98 13.54 20.44
N GLY A 455 15.96 14.43 20.21
CA GLY A 455 17.19 14.52 20.98
C GLY A 455 18.26 13.46 20.65
N LEU A 456 18.01 12.59 19.66
CA LEU A 456 18.98 11.63 19.15
C LEU A 456 19.64 12.18 17.88
N GLU A 457 20.97 12.25 17.87
CA GLU A 457 21.72 12.52 16.65
C GLU A 457 21.74 11.29 15.74
N THR A 458 21.27 11.46 14.51
CA THR A 458 21.10 10.40 13.52
C THR A 458 21.77 10.81 12.21
N THR A 459 22.07 9.83 11.36
CA THR A 459 22.57 10.08 10.00
C THR A 459 21.59 9.56 8.96
N LYS A 460 21.66 10.07 7.72
CA LYS A 460 20.82 9.55 6.62
C LYS A 460 20.95 8.04 6.40
N TRP A 461 22.11 7.46 6.69
CA TRP A 461 22.33 6.02 6.55
C TRP A 461 21.64 5.22 7.65
N HIS A 462 21.56 5.75 8.88
CA HIS A 462 20.76 5.15 9.94
C HIS A 462 19.26 5.22 9.62
N ALA A 463 18.78 6.32 9.03
CA ALA A 463 17.41 6.42 8.53
C ALA A 463 17.13 5.39 7.41
N LEU A 464 18.05 5.24 6.45
CA LEU A 464 17.97 4.21 5.42
C LEU A 464 17.90 2.80 6.04
N VAL A 465 18.72 2.51 7.05
CA VAL A 465 18.69 1.21 7.76
C VAL A 465 17.30 0.97 8.35
N CYS A 466 16.65 1.96 8.94
CA CYS A 466 15.28 1.81 9.46
C CYS A 466 14.29 1.42 8.35
N VAL A 467 14.34 2.15 7.21
CA VAL A 467 13.47 1.86 6.06
C VAL A 467 13.74 0.45 5.49
N LEU A 468 15.00 0.06 5.33
CA LEU A 468 15.37 -1.25 4.80
C LEU A 468 15.02 -2.38 5.77
N CYS A 469 15.23 -2.20 7.08
CA CYS A 469 14.80 -3.18 8.08
C CYS A 469 13.28 -3.38 8.05
N GLY A 470 12.51 -2.31 7.86
CA GLY A 470 11.07 -2.40 7.61
C GLY A 470 10.74 -3.20 6.35
N LEU A 471 11.29 -2.79 5.20
CA LEU A 471 11.08 -3.44 3.90
C LEU A 471 11.37 -4.95 3.92
N TRP A 472 12.53 -5.35 4.45
CA TRP A 472 12.92 -6.76 4.53
C TRP A 472 12.14 -7.54 5.59
N SER A 473 11.71 -6.88 6.67
CA SER A 473 10.78 -7.49 7.64
C SER A 473 9.42 -7.78 7.00
N GLY A 474 8.90 -6.89 6.17
CA GLY A 474 7.70 -7.12 5.37
C GLY A 474 7.84 -8.35 4.46
N LEU A 475 8.96 -8.49 3.73
CA LEU A 475 9.22 -9.67 2.91
C LEU A 475 9.28 -10.96 3.74
N LEU A 476 9.94 -10.93 4.90
CA LEU A 476 10.04 -12.08 5.81
C LEU A 476 8.68 -12.47 6.38
N ILE A 477 7.85 -11.49 6.75
CA ILE A 477 6.46 -11.72 7.15
C ILE A 477 5.70 -12.39 6.01
N GLY A 478 5.80 -11.88 4.78
CA GLY A 478 5.14 -12.50 3.62
C GLY A 478 5.55 -13.95 3.37
N TYR A 479 6.85 -14.25 3.40
CA TYR A 479 7.35 -15.63 3.21
C TYR A 479 6.95 -16.56 4.36
N SER A 480 6.97 -16.06 5.60
CA SER A 480 6.49 -16.82 6.74
C SER A 480 4.99 -17.10 6.62
N THR A 481 4.20 -16.11 6.25
CA THR A 481 2.75 -16.25 6.09
C THR A 481 2.42 -17.24 4.97
N GLU A 482 3.12 -17.18 3.84
CA GLU A 482 2.99 -18.17 2.76
C GLU A 482 3.18 -19.60 3.28
N TYR A 483 4.27 -19.86 4.02
CA TYR A 483 4.57 -21.18 4.57
C TYR A 483 3.46 -21.75 5.47
N PHE A 484 2.77 -20.89 6.21
CA PHE A 484 1.69 -21.27 7.13
C PHE A 484 0.30 -21.27 6.50
N THR A 485 0.14 -20.84 5.24
CA THR A 485 -1.18 -20.68 4.60
C THR A 485 -1.33 -21.35 3.25
N SER A 486 -0.24 -21.61 2.52
CA SER A 486 -0.28 -22.34 1.25
C SER A 486 -0.35 -23.86 1.47
N ASN A 487 -1.22 -24.51 0.69
CA ASN A 487 -1.39 -25.97 0.66
C ASN A 487 -0.21 -26.72 0.01
N SER A 488 0.74 -25.99 -0.58
CA SER A 488 2.01 -26.53 -1.09
C SER A 488 2.96 -26.95 0.05
N TYR A 489 2.72 -26.47 1.28
CA TYR A 489 3.58 -26.72 2.43
C TYR A 489 2.95 -27.66 3.45
N ARG A 490 3.84 -28.39 4.14
CA ARG A 490 3.49 -29.36 5.18
C ARG A 490 2.48 -28.86 6.24
N PRO A 491 2.56 -27.62 6.77
CA PRO A 491 1.67 -27.26 7.87
C PRO A 491 0.18 -27.21 7.50
N VAL A 492 -0.16 -26.80 6.27
CA VAL A 492 -1.55 -26.82 5.77
C VAL A 492 -1.96 -28.23 5.33
N GLN A 493 -1.02 -29.01 4.78
CA GLN A 493 -1.25 -30.42 4.46
C GLN A 493 -1.61 -31.23 5.71
N GLU A 494 -0.93 -31.00 6.85
CA GLU A 494 -1.27 -31.64 8.13
C GLU A 494 -2.67 -31.27 8.63
N ILE A 495 -3.14 -30.04 8.39
CA ILE A 495 -4.52 -29.63 8.70
C ILE A 495 -5.52 -30.41 7.83
N ALA A 496 -5.25 -30.56 6.54
CA ALA A 496 -6.10 -31.34 5.64
C ALA A 496 -6.12 -32.84 6.02
N GLU A 497 -4.96 -33.43 6.33
CA GLU A 497 -4.84 -34.81 6.82
C GLU A 497 -5.63 -35.02 8.13
N SER A 498 -5.62 -34.04 9.04
CA SER A 498 -6.35 -34.15 10.31
C SER A 498 -7.87 -34.29 10.12
N CYS A 499 -8.43 -33.88 8.97
CA CYS A 499 -9.84 -34.06 8.64
C CYS A 499 -10.27 -35.53 8.61
N GLU A 500 -9.35 -36.49 8.41
CA GLU A 500 -9.65 -37.94 8.47
C GLU A 500 -10.20 -38.37 9.82
N THR A 501 -9.91 -37.60 10.89
CA THR A 501 -10.38 -37.84 12.26
C THR A 501 -11.54 -36.93 12.68
N GLY A 502 -12.06 -36.12 11.76
CA GLY A 502 -13.24 -35.27 11.92
C GLY A 502 -12.95 -33.77 12.11
N ALA A 503 -14.02 -32.96 12.18
CA ALA A 503 -13.90 -31.50 12.25
C ALA A 503 -13.21 -31.00 13.54
N ALA A 504 -13.34 -31.73 14.66
CA ALA A 504 -12.77 -31.30 15.93
C ALA A 504 -11.23 -31.26 15.90
N THR A 505 -10.59 -32.28 15.32
CA THR A 505 -9.14 -32.34 15.17
C THR A 505 -8.65 -31.31 14.16
N ASN A 506 -9.38 -31.11 13.06
CA ASN A 506 -9.10 -30.03 12.10
C ASN A 506 -9.07 -28.65 12.76
N ILE A 507 -10.08 -28.32 13.60
CA ILE A 507 -10.11 -27.05 14.35
C ILE A 507 -8.93 -26.95 15.33
N ILE A 508 -8.58 -28.03 16.04
CA ILE A 508 -7.46 -28.03 17.00
C ILE A 508 -6.13 -27.78 16.28
N TYR A 509 -5.86 -28.49 15.18
CA TYR A 509 -4.66 -28.30 14.38
C TYR A 509 -4.60 -26.89 13.76
N GLY A 510 -5.73 -26.40 13.22
CA GLY A 510 -5.83 -25.04 12.68
C GLY A 510 -5.53 -23.95 13.71
N LEU A 511 -6.10 -24.05 14.92
CA LEU A 511 -5.82 -23.11 16.02
C LEU A 511 -4.34 -23.19 16.45
N SER A 512 -3.81 -24.40 16.60
CA SER A 512 -2.39 -24.60 16.95
C SER A 512 -1.46 -24.01 15.89
N LEU A 513 -1.79 -24.19 14.61
CA LEU A 513 -1.02 -23.62 13.51
C LEU A 513 -1.02 -22.09 13.57
N GLY A 514 -2.20 -21.50 13.79
CA GLY A 514 -2.34 -20.06 14.00
C GLY A 514 -1.44 -19.54 15.11
N TYR A 515 -1.40 -20.21 16.26
CA TYR A 515 -0.53 -19.83 17.38
C TYR A 515 0.97 -19.96 17.09
N ILE A 516 1.39 -20.95 16.29
CA ILE A 516 2.80 -21.09 15.90
C ILE A 516 3.18 -20.07 14.82
N SER A 517 2.25 -19.73 13.92
CA SER A 517 2.49 -18.85 12.77
C SER A 517 2.93 -17.44 13.16
N VAL A 518 2.61 -16.98 14.37
CA VAL A 518 2.98 -15.64 14.86
C VAL A 518 4.46 -15.53 15.23
N LEU A 519 5.15 -16.65 15.49
CA LEU A 519 6.50 -16.63 16.04
C LEU A 519 7.51 -15.96 15.08
N PRO A 520 7.62 -16.34 13.78
CA PRO A 520 8.58 -15.68 12.90
C PRO A 520 8.26 -14.19 12.64
N PRO A 521 7.00 -13.77 12.38
CA PRO A 521 6.64 -12.36 12.29
C PRO A 521 7.01 -11.54 13.53
N ILE A 522 6.73 -12.05 14.74
CA ILE A 522 7.05 -11.35 15.99
C ILE A 522 8.57 -11.19 16.17
N LEU A 523 9.36 -12.23 15.87
CA LEU A 523 10.83 -12.16 15.95
C LEU A 523 11.39 -11.16 14.94
N ALA A 524 10.87 -11.16 13.71
CA ALA A 524 11.24 -10.21 12.66
C ALA A 524 10.93 -8.77 13.10
N MET A 525 9.73 -8.53 13.64
CA MET A 525 9.32 -7.22 14.12
C MET A 525 10.15 -6.78 15.33
N ALA A 526 10.41 -7.65 16.31
CA ALA A 526 11.21 -7.32 17.49
C ALA A 526 12.64 -6.87 17.11
N LEU A 527 13.27 -7.55 16.16
CA LEU A 527 14.58 -7.16 15.64
C LEU A 527 14.52 -5.81 14.93
N THR A 528 13.52 -5.59 14.07
CA THR A 528 13.34 -4.32 13.35
C THR A 528 13.02 -3.18 14.32
N ILE A 529 12.22 -3.40 15.37
CA ILE A 529 11.96 -2.42 16.45
C ILE A 529 13.29 -2.03 17.10
N TYR A 530 14.06 -3.01 17.58
CA TYR A 530 15.34 -2.75 18.24
C TYR A 530 16.29 -1.94 17.35
N LEU A 531 16.50 -2.36 16.11
CA LEU A 531 17.41 -1.68 15.18
C LEU A 531 16.92 -0.27 14.83
N SER A 532 15.62 -0.11 14.55
CA SER A 532 15.07 1.18 14.12
C SER A 532 15.13 2.23 15.24
N TYR A 533 14.85 1.82 16.49
CA TYR A 533 14.95 2.70 17.65
C TYR A 533 16.39 3.15 17.90
N HIS A 534 17.36 2.23 17.82
CA HIS A 534 18.77 2.56 18.00
C HIS A 534 19.31 3.48 16.90
N CYS A 535 18.76 3.41 15.68
CA CYS A 535 19.23 4.19 14.55
C CYS A 535 18.60 5.59 14.49
N ALA A 536 17.29 5.72 14.73
CA ALA A 536 16.55 6.97 14.53
C ALA A 536 15.37 7.17 15.51
N GLY A 537 15.37 6.48 16.66
CA GLY A 537 14.33 6.65 17.69
C GLY A 537 12.91 6.41 17.17
N LEU A 538 11.97 7.26 17.57
CA LEU A 538 10.57 7.19 17.13
C LEU A 538 10.41 7.39 15.62
N TYR A 539 11.26 8.22 15.01
CA TYR A 539 11.27 8.40 13.56
C TYR A 539 11.66 7.12 12.85
N GLY A 540 12.58 6.35 13.43
CA GLY A 540 12.96 5.02 12.96
C GLY A 540 11.77 4.07 12.86
N TYR A 541 10.85 4.06 13.83
CA TYR A 541 9.63 3.25 13.77
C TYR A 541 8.73 3.66 12.61
N ALA A 542 8.48 4.96 12.43
CA ALA A 542 7.67 5.46 11.32
C ALA A 542 8.31 5.15 9.96
N LEU A 543 9.64 5.28 9.84
CA LEU A 543 10.39 4.92 8.65
C LEU A 543 10.38 3.42 8.36
N ALA A 544 10.43 2.57 9.39
CA ALA A 544 10.30 1.12 9.22
C ALA A 544 8.90 0.73 8.72
N ALA A 545 7.84 1.37 9.23
CA ALA A 545 6.48 1.18 8.71
C ALA A 545 6.39 1.56 7.23
N LEU A 546 6.95 2.71 6.84
CA LEU A 546 7.02 3.13 5.44
C LEU A 546 7.90 2.22 4.59
N GLY A 547 8.91 1.58 5.18
CA GLY A 547 9.70 0.54 4.54
C GLY A 547 8.84 -0.64 4.09
N ILE A 548 8.00 -1.17 4.99
CA ILE A 548 7.04 -2.25 4.69
C ILE A 548 6.08 -1.81 3.57
N LEU A 549 5.57 -0.57 3.65
CA LEU A 549 4.60 -0.02 2.71
C LEU A 549 5.23 0.58 1.44
N SER A 550 6.55 0.58 1.30
CA SER A 550 7.22 1.16 0.12
C SER A 550 6.89 0.40 -1.16
N THR A 551 6.54 -0.88 -1.07
CA THR A 551 6.09 -1.72 -2.19
C THR A 551 4.58 -1.97 -2.17
N MET A 552 3.81 -1.11 -1.49
CA MET A 552 2.36 -1.27 -1.30
C MET A 552 1.58 -1.44 -2.61
N SER A 553 2.00 -0.83 -3.72
CA SER A 553 1.32 -1.03 -5.01
C SER A 553 1.32 -2.49 -5.46
N ILE A 554 2.42 -3.24 -5.23
CA ILE A 554 2.48 -4.67 -5.52
C ILE A 554 1.74 -5.48 -4.46
N ALA A 555 1.86 -5.13 -3.17
CA ALA A 555 1.13 -5.80 -2.11
C ALA A 555 -0.39 -5.76 -2.36
N LEU A 556 -0.94 -4.59 -2.67
CA LEU A 556 -2.34 -4.42 -3.06
C LEU A 556 -2.68 -5.18 -4.35
N THR A 557 -1.75 -5.25 -5.30
CA THR A 557 -1.99 -5.95 -6.57
C THR A 557 -2.19 -7.44 -6.36
N ILE A 558 -1.34 -8.08 -5.55
CA ILE A 558 -1.44 -9.52 -5.29
C ILE A 558 -2.58 -9.83 -4.33
N ASP A 559 -2.91 -8.95 -3.38
CA ASP A 559 -4.04 -9.13 -2.46
C ASP A 559 -5.36 -9.04 -3.22
N ALA A 560 -5.55 -7.99 -4.03
CA ALA A 560 -6.75 -7.80 -4.84
C ALA A 560 -6.94 -8.89 -5.93
N TYR A 561 -5.86 -9.56 -6.34
CA TYR A 561 -5.93 -10.69 -7.26
C TYR A 561 -6.77 -11.85 -6.69
N GLY A 562 -6.75 -12.07 -5.38
CA GLY A 562 -7.47 -13.16 -4.72
C GLY A 562 -8.99 -13.05 -4.90
N PRO A 563 -9.66 -12.01 -4.37
CA PRO A 563 -11.11 -11.87 -4.49
C PRO A 563 -11.61 -11.76 -5.93
N ILE A 564 -10.77 -11.27 -6.86
CA ILE A 564 -11.09 -11.26 -8.30
C ILE A 564 -11.16 -12.70 -8.86
N SER A 565 -10.27 -13.57 -8.39
CA SER A 565 -10.18 -14.97 -8.80
C SER A 565 -11.27 -15.81 -8.17
N ASP A 566 -11.56 -15.58 -6.89
CA ASP A 566 -12.67 -16.17 -6.14
C ASP A 566 -14.01 -15.95 -6.87
N ASN A 567 -14.37 -14.68 -7.11
CA ASN A 567 -15.57 -14.35 -7.86
C ASN A 567 -15.58 -14.91 -9.30
N ALA A 568 -14.41 -15.10 -9.91
CA ALA A 568 -14.35 -15.73 -11.23
C ALA A 568 -14.78 -17.19 -11.17
N GLY A 569 -14.40 -17.91 -10.10
CA GLY A 569 -14.88 -19.26 -9.81
C GLY A 569 -16.38 -19.28 -9.56
N GLY A 570 -16.90 -18.39 -8.71
CA GLY A 570 -18.34 -18.33 -8.44
C GLY A 570 -19.17 -18.03 -9.69
N ILE A 571 -18.68 -17.14 -10.56
CA ILE A 571 -19.31 -16.88 -11.87
C ILE A 571 -19.25 -18.11 -12.78
N ALA A 572 -18.13 -18.84 -12.79
CA ALA A 572 -17.96 -20.03 -13.61
C ALA A 572 -18.95 -21.15 -13.22
N GLU A 573 -19.14 -21.36 -11.92
CA GLU A 573 -20.09 -22.37 -11.42
C GLU A 573 -21.54 -21.95 -11.68
N MET A 574 -21.92 -20.72 -11.31
CA MET A 574 -23.28 -20.21 -11.51
C MET A 574 -23.70 -20.14 -12.98
N ALA A 575 -22.74 -19.93 -13.89
CA ALA A 575 -22.99 -19.91 -15.33
C ALA A 575 -22.84 -21.28 -16.02
N HIS A 576 -22.50 -22.33 -15.27
CA HIS A 576 -22.27 -23.69 -15.75
C HIS A 576 -21.22 -23.76 -16.88
N MET A 577 -20.06 -23.12 -16.66
CA MET A 577 -18.98 -23.03 -17.66
C MET A 577 -18.16 -24.34 -17.80
N GLY A 578 -18.34 -25.30 -16.89
CA GLY A 578 -17.72 -26.63 -16.94
C GLY A 578 -16.64 -26.82 -15.87
N HIS A 579 -16.43 -28.07 -15.46
CA HIS A 579 -15.55 -28.45 -14.35
C HIS A 579 -14.10 -28.01 -14.54
N GLU A 580 -13.57 -28.18 -15.75
CA GLU A 580 -12.20 -27.76 -16.11
C GLU A 580 -11.95 -26.25 -15.95
N ILE A 581 -13.00 -25.43 -16.05
CA ILE A 581 -12.92 -23.98 -15.85
C ILE A 581 -12.89 -23.67 -14.36
N ARG A 582 -13.70 -24.40 -13.58
CA ARG A 582 -13.72 -24.31 -12.12
C ARG A 582 -12.37 -24.72 -11.52
N GLU A 583 -11.74 -25.79 -12.02
CA GLU A 583 -10.39 -26.21 -11.61
C GLU A 583 -9.34 -25.10 -11.80
N ILE A 584 -9.39 -24.38 -12.93
CA ILE A 584 -8.48 -23.25 -13.19
C ILE A 584 -8.74 -22.14 -12.16
N THR A 585 -10.01 -21.77 -11.94
CA THR A 585 -10.34 -20.70 -11.00
C THR A 585 -10.05 -21.07 -9.55
N ASP A 586 -10.25 -22.32 -9.15
CA ASP A 586 -9.92 -22.82 -7.80
C ASP A 586 -8.41 -22.76 -7.55
N ALA A 587 -7.59 -23.07 -8.55
CA ALA A 587 -6.14 -22.90 -8.43
C ALA A 587 -5.72 -21.43 -8.30
N LEU A 588 -6.40 -20.52 -9.00
CA LEU A 588 -6.16 -19.09 -8.86
C LEU A 588 -6.59 -18.57 -7.49
N ASP A 589 -7.74 -19.03 -7.00
CA ASP A 589 -8.30 -18.68 -5.69
C ASP A 589 -7.45 -19.23 -4.53
N ALA A 590 -6.98 -20.47 -4.60
CA ALA A 590 -6.09 -21.05 -3.61
C ALA A 590 -4.83 -20.18 -3.40
N ALA A 591 -4.23 -19.68 -4.49
CA ALA A 591 -3.13 -18.72 -4.41
C ALA A 591 -3.58 -17.36 -3.87
N GLY A 592 -4.80 -16.94 -4.22
CA GLY A 592 -5.48 -15.76 -3.68
C GLY A 592 -5.59 -15.75 -2.16
N ASN A 593 -6.00 -16.87 -1.57
CA ASN A 593 -6.10 -17.09 -0.12
C ASN A 593 -4.75 -16.87 0.57
N THR A 594 -3.67 -17.42 0.00
CA THR A 594 -2.30 -17.18 0.47
C THR A 594 -1.92 -15.70 0.39
N THR A 595 -2.21 -15.02 -0.73
CA THR A 595 -1.89 -13.59 -0.89
C THR A 595 -2.70 -12.67 0.01
N ALA A 596 -3.97 -12.98 0.29
CA ALA A 596 -4.79 -12.22 1.23
C ALA A 596 -4.26 -12.33 2.67
N ALA A 597 -3.73 -13.50 3.05
CA ALA A 597 -3.05 -13.66 4.32
C ALA A 597 -1.76 -12.83 4.38
N ILE A 598 -0.95 -12.83 3.30
CA ILE A 598 0.25 -11.99 3.20
C ILE A 598 -0.11 -10.50 3.34
N GLY A 599 -1.15 -10.04 2.67
CA GLY A 599 -1.65 -8.66 2.76
C GLY A 599 -2.03 -8.26 4.19
N LYS A 600 -2.73 -9.15 4.91
CA LYS A 600 -3.02 -8.97 6.35
C LYS A 600 -1.73 -8.90 7.19
N GLY A 601 -0.74 -9.74 6.89
CA GLY A 601 0.57 -9.71 7.56
C GLY A 601 1.30 -8.37 7.37
N PHE A 602 1.27 -7.81 6.16
CA PHE A 602 1.83 -6.48 5.88
C PHE A 602 1.10 -5.38 6.65
N ALA A 603 -0.23 -5.39 6.65
CA ALA A 603 -1.05 -4.41 7.37
C ALA A 603 -0.77 -4.44 8.88
N ILE A 604 -0.79 -5.64 9.49
CA ILE A 604 -0.50 -5.82 10.93
C ILE A 604 0.94 -5.38 11.24
N GLY A 605 1.90 -5.79 10.41
CA GLY A 605 3.31 -5.42 10.57
C GLY A 605 3.50 -3.91 10.56
N SER A 606 3.01 -3.22 9.52
CA SER A 606 3.09 -1.76 9.46
C SER A 606 2.34 -1.08 10.61
N ALA A 607 1.14 -1.55 10.94
CA ALA A 607 0.32 -0.97 12.01
C ALA A 607 1.02 -1.03 13.37
N ALA A 608 1.75 -2.11 13.67
CA ALA A 608 2.52 -2.23 14.91
C ALA A 608 3.62 -1.15 15.01
N PHE A 609 4.36 -0.89 13.92
CA PHE A 609 5.39 0.15 13.89
C PHE A 609 4.79 1.56 13.95
N VAL A 610 3.71 1.81 13.22
CA VAL A 610 2.99 3.10 13.25
C VAL A 610 2.44 3.37 14.64
N ALA A 611 1.80 2.39 15.27
CA ALA A 611 1.26 2.53 16.61
C ALA A 611 2.36 2.85 17.63
N LEU A 612 3.54 2.25 17.53
CA LEU A 612 4.68 2.58 18.38
C LEU A 612 5.20 4.01 18.15
N ALA A 613 5.28 4.43 16.88
CA ALA A 613 5.69 5.79 16.53
C ALA A 613 4.69 6.85 17.06
N LEU A 614 3.39 6.64 16.80
CA LEU A 614 2.31 7.52 17.27
C LEU A 614 2.17 7.49 18.78
N TYR A 615 2.39 6.36 19.44
CA TYR A 615 2.38 6.27 20.90
C TYR A 615 3.50 7.12 21.51
N GLY A 616 4.71 7.04 20.96
CA GLY A 616 5.80 7.91 21.37
C GLY A 616 5.52 9.39 21.12
N ALA A 617 4.90 9.72 19.97
CA ALA A 617 4.48 11.07 19.65
C ALA A 617 3.36 11.60 20.57
N TYR A 618 2.43 10.73 21.02
CA TYR A 618 1.37 11.08 21.96
C TYR A 618 1.88 11.34 23.38
N VAL A 619 2.93 10.63 23.80
CA VAL A 619 3.57 10.83 25.11
C VAL A 619 4.37 12.13 25.17
N SER A 620 4.88 12.58 24.02
CA SER A 620 5.61 13.84 23.86
C SER A 620 4.64 15.02 23.88
#